data_AF-A0A1H5F5W6-F1
#
_entry.id   AF-A0A1H5F5W6-F1
#
_cell.length_a   1.000
_cell.length_b   1.000
_cell.length_c   1.000
_cell.angle_alpha   90.00
_cell.angle_beta   90.00
_cell.angle_gamma   90.00
#
_symmetry.space_group_name_H-M   'P 1'
#
loop_
_entity.id
_entity.type
_entity.pdbx_description
1 polymer ?
#
loop_
_entity_poly.entity_id
_entity_poly.type
_entity_poly.pdbx_seq_one_letter_code
_entity_poly.pdbx_strand_id
1 'polypeptide(L)'
;MSTDAALRPDTASDPTSAAPREPRLPWIAGRAPARPAPGAAFHSVSAATAALLGLVAIGALIHEPVLIPPLAASAALVHCAPALPLAQPRSVIVGHLLGAAAGYAVAAVAAHGSAWAAALAAGVTLALTTLARTPHSPACATAVVIVLQAPAPGRFVPLLSGATVLLVLTAFAASRIRRAAPRYPAYWW
;
A
#
# COMPACT_ATOMS: atom_id res chain seq x y z
N MET A 1 65.51 50.45 6.02
CA MET A 1 65.71 49.84 4.70
C MET A 1 64.35 49.45 4.16
N SER A 2 63.93 50.19 3.15
CA SER A 2 62.68 50.08 2.38
C SER A 2 62.93 49.17 1.17
N THR A 3 61.94 48.34 0.80
CA THR A 3 61.66 47.65 -0.50
C THR A 3 60.98 46.30 -0.21
N ASP A 4 60.02 45.76 -0.95
CA ASP A 4 59.20 46.24 -2.06
C ASP A 4 58.00 45.27 -2.14
N ALA A 5 56.82 45.79 -2.44
CA ALA A 5 55.66 44.98 -2.77
C ALA A 5 55.66 44.77 -4.29
N ALA A 6 55.79 43.53 -4.77
CA ALA A 6 55.62 43.25 -6.19
C ALA A 6 55.23 41.80 -6.50
N LEU A 7 54.05 41.67 -7.10
CA LEU A 7 53.59 40.62 -8.04
C LEU A 7 53.49 39.16 -7.56
N ARG A 8 52.26 38.77 -7.16
CA ARG A 8 51.73 37.43 -7.46
C ARG A 8 51.27 37.39 -8.93
N PRO A 9 51.75 36.47 -9.76
CA PRO A 9 51.13 36.24 -11.06
C PRO A 9 49.83 35.44 -10.89
N ASP A 10 48.74 36.03 -11.40
CA ASP A 10 47.45 35.37 -11.58
C ASP A 10 47.52 34.33 -12.72
N THR A 11 46.88 33.19 -12.46
CA THR A 11 46.16 32.31 -13.38
C THR A 11 46.85 31.76 -14.64
N ALA A 12 47.04 30.45 -14.65
CA ALA A 12 46.66 29.63 -15.80
C ALA A 12 46.06 28.31 -15.28
N SER A 13 44.81 28.34 -14.83
CA SER A 13 44.02 27.11 -14.70
C SER A 13 43.77 26.59 -16.10
N ASP A 14 44.42 25.48 -16.44
CA ASP A 14 44.26 24.76 -17.70
C ASP A 14 42.76 24.47 -17.97
N PRO A 15 42.16 25.02 -19.04
CA PRO A 15 40.73 24.85 -19.32
C PRO A 15 40.36 23.47 -19.88
N THR A 16 41.29 22.51 -19.91
CA THR A 16 41.15 21.26 -20.68
C THR A 16 41.11 19.98 -19.83
N SER A 17 40.50 20.03 -18.64
CA SER A 17 40.19 18.82 -17.85
C SER A 17 38.71 18.76 -17.44
N ALA A 18 37.82 19.10 -18.37
CA ALA A 18 36.43 18.68 -18.25
C ALA A 18 36.32 17.27 -18.86
N ALA A 19 36.55 16.25 -18.03
CA ALA A 19 36.23 14.87 -18.39
C ALA A 19 34.79 14.83 -18.97
N PRO A 20 34.55 14.16 -20.11
CA PRO A 20 33.23 14.07 -20.70
C PRO A 20 32.25 13.57 -19.64
N ARG A 21 31.27 14.40 -19.26
CA ARG A 21 30.16 13.94 -18.42
C ARG A 21 29.43 12.87 -19.23
N GLU A 22 29.60 11.61 -18.82
CA GLU A 22 28.88 10.51 -19.46
C GLU A 22 27.38 10.86 -19.53
N PRO A 23 26.75 10.73 -20.72
CA PRO A 23 25.34 11.03 -20.88
C PRO A 23 24.54 10.08 -19.99
N ARG A 24 24.07 10.57 -18.84
CA ARG A 24 23.16 9.83 -17.96
C ARG A 24 21.90 9.53 -18.74
N LEU A 25 21.68 8.25 -19.04
CA LEU A 25 20.50 7.76 -19.73
C LEU A 25 19.23 8.25 -19.02
N PRO A 26 18.39 9.09 -19.65
CA PRO A 26 17.27 9.76 -18.98
C PRO A 26 16.13 8.83 -18.57
N TRP A 27 16.14 7.57 -19.01
CA TRP A 27 15.06 6.60 -18.79
C TRP A 27 15.15 5.82 -17.47
N ILE A 28 16.28 5.91 -16.74
CA ILE A 28 16.43 5.39 -15.36
C ILE A 28 16.61 6.58 -14.40
N ALA A 29 15.78 7.61 -14.56
CA ALA A 29 15.77 8.76 -13.67
C ALA A 29 14.82 8.50 -12.49
N GLY A 30 15.38 8.10 -11.35
CA GLY A 30 14.61 7.99 -10.10
C GLY A 30 15.48 7.49 -8.96
N ARG A 31 15.55 8.25 -7.87
CA ARG A 31 16.11 7.74 -6.61
C ARG A 31 14.97 7.16 -5.79
N ALA A 32 15.22 6.03 -5.12
CA ALA A 32 14.28 5.49 -4.15
C ALA A 32 13.98 6.54 -3.06
N PRO A 33 12.76 6.55 -2.49
CA PRO A 33 12.43 7.41 -1.36
C PRO A 33 13.40 7.20 -0.18
N ALA A 34 13.56 8.25 0.63
CA ALA A 34 14.37 8.15 1.85
C ALA A 34 13.83 7.05 2.78
N ARG A 35 14.75 6.35 3.46
CA ARG A 35 14.38 5.31 4.43
C ARG A 35 13.58 5.93 5.58
N PRO A 36 12.52 5.25 6.07
CA PRO A 36 11.84 5.68 7.27
C PRO A 36 12.79 5.62 8.47
N ALA A 37 12.59 6.50 9.45
CA ALA A 37 13.33 6.43 10.71
C ALA A 37 13.14 5.04 11.35
N PRO A 38 14.20 4.37 11.86
CA PRO A 38 14.10 3.00 12.39
C PRO A 38 13.02 2.84 13.46
N GLY A 39 12.88 3.85 14.33
CA GLY A 39 11.84 3.88 15.35
C GLY A 39 10.43 3.92 14.76
N ALA A 40 10.19 4.66 13.66
CA ALA A 40 8.88 4.68 13.01
C ALA A 40 8.59 3.38 12.25
N ALA A 41 9.62 2.78 11.64
CA ALA A 41 9.52 1.51 10.92
C ALA A 41 9.16 0.35 11.85
N PHE A 42 9.94 0.15 12.93
CA PHE A 42 9.69 -0.91 13.93
C PHE A 42 8.24 -0.89 14.40
N HIS A 43 7.80 0.29 14.76
CA HIS A 43 6.49 0.58 15.26
C HIS A 43 5.33 0.33 14.29
N SER A 44 5.50 0.71 13.01
CA SER A 44 4.50 0.45 11.97
C SER A 44 4.40 -1.04 11.68
N VAL A 45 5.55 -1.72 11.65
CA VAL A 45 5.63 -3.19 11.50
C VAL A 45 4.96 -3.88 12.68
N SER A 46 5.28 -3.51 13.92
CA SER A 46 4.66 -4.10 15.12
C SER A 46 3.14 -3.90 15.13
N ALA A 47 2.65 -2.72 14.73
CA ALA A 47 1.22 -2.45 14.66
C ALA A 47 0.53 -3.28 13.57
N ALA A 48 1.15 -3.40 12.39
CA ALA A 48 0.65 -4.26 11.32
C ALA A 48 0.62 -5.73 11.76
N THR A 49 1.72 -6.24 12.32
CA THR A 49 1.82 -7.62 12.82
C THR A 49 0.77 -7.89 13.90
N ALA A 50 0.58 -6.97 14.85
CA ALA A 50 -0.45 -7.12 15.89
C ALA A 50 -1.86 -7.18 15.29
N ALA A 51 -2.18 -6.35 14.29
CA ALA A 51 -3.46 -6.41 13.59
C ALA A 51 -3.67 -7.75 12.87
N LEU A 52 -2.63 -8.28 12.22
CA LEU A 52 -2.67 -9.58 11.55
C LEU A 52 -2.87 -10.73 12.54
N LEU A 53 -2.12 -10.73 13.65
CA LEU A 53 -2.30 -11.70 14.73
C LEU A 53 -3.69 -11.61 15.35
N GLY A 54 -4.25 -10.40 15.47
CA GLY A 54 -5.63 -10.18 15.90
C GLY A 54 -6.66 -10.82 14.96
N LEU A 55 -6.48 -10.66 13.64
CA LEU A 55 -7.32 -11.35 12.64
C LEU A 55 -7.22 -12.88 12.76
N VAL A 56 -6.01 -13.41 12.95
CA VAL A 56 -5.80 -14.85 13.16
C VAL A 56 -6.46 -15.33 14.45
N ALA A 57 -6.33 -14.59 15.55
CA ALA A 57 -6.95 -14.96 16.82
C ALA A 57 -8.48 -14.97 16.72
N ILE A 58 -9.08 -13.96 16.09
CA ILE A 58 -10.52 -13.93 15.83
C ILE A 58 -10.94 -15.12 14.96
N GLY A 59 -10.20 -15.40 13.89
CA GLY A 59 -10.45 -16.55 13.03
C GLY A 59 -10.36 -17.88 13.77
N ALA A 60 -9.38 -18.04 14.65
CA ALA A 60 -9.24 -19.24 15.48
C ALA A 60 -10.42 -19.40 16.46
N LEU A 61 -10.90 -18.30 17.05
CA LEU A 61 -12.04 -18.31 17.98
C LEU A 61 -13.37 -18.66 17.30
N ILE A 62 -13.56 -18.28 16.04
CA ILE A 62 -14.80 -18.52 15.29
C ILE A 62 -14.65 -19.66 14.27
N HIS A 63 -13.55 -20.41 14.29
CA HIS A 63 -13.21 -21.54 13.42
C HIS A 63 -13.25 -21.21 11.91
N GLU A 64 -12.52 -20.17 11.54
CA GLU A 64 -12.74 -19.45 10.29
C GLU A 64 -11.44 -18.81 9.76
N PRO A 65 -11.09 -18.96 8.47
CA PRO A 65 -9.87 -18.38 7.92
C PRO A 65 -10.06 -16.88 7.61
N VAL A 66 -10.07 -16.05 8.65
CA VAL A 66 -10.28 -14.60 8.54
C VAL A 66 -9.09 -13.90 7.89
N LEU A 67 -7.87 -14.37 8.11
CA LEU A 67 -6.67 -13.82 7.47
C LEU A 67 -6.51 -14.38 6.05
N ILE A 68 -6.71 -13.52 5.06
CA ILE A 68 -6.42 -13.81 3.65
C ILE A 68 -5.32 -12.88 3.11
N PRO A 69 -4.58 -13.28 2.05
CA PRO A 69 -3.49 -12.45 1.50
C PRO A 69 -3.88 -11.00 1.16
N PRO A 70 -5.07 -10.70 0.61
CA PRO A 70 -5.54 -9.33 0.41
C PRO A 70 -5.59 -8.50 1.71
N LEU A 71 -6.10 -9.07 2.80
CA LEU A 71 -6.16 -8.38 4.09
C LEU A 71 -4.77 -8.17 4.70
N ALA A 72 -3.84 -9.10 4.46
CA ALA A 72 -2.45 -8.92 4.85
C ALA A 72 -1.80 -7.72 4.15
N ALA A 73 -2.02 -7.58 2.84
CA ALA A 73 -1.58 -6.44 2.06
C ALA A 73 -2.23 -5.12 2.55
N SER A 74 -3.52 -5.14 2.86
CA SER A 74 -4.23 -3.98 3.41
C SER A 74 -3.67 -3.56 4.76
N ALA A 75 -3.39 -4.49 5.68
CA ALA A 75 -2.77 -4.17 6.95
C ALA A 75 -1.39 -3.50 6.75
N ALA A 76 -0.55 -4.05 5.87
CA ALA A 76 0.74 -3.45 5.56
C ALA A 76 0.60 -2.02 5.00
N LEU A 77 -0.34 -1.81 4.08
CA LEU A 77 -0.58 -0.49 3.50
C LEU A 77 -1.09 0.54 4.52
N VAL A 78 -2.09 0.17 5.32
CA VAL A 78 -2.71 1.10 6.27
C VAL A 78 -1.75 1.46 7.41
N HIS A 79 -0.91 0.52 7.86
CA HIS A 79 0.02 0.78 8.96
C HIS A 79 1.37 1.39 8.51
N CYS A 80 1.87 1.04 7.32
CA CYS A 80 3.16 1.55 6.83
C CYS A 80 3.04 2.80 5.96
N ALA A 81 1.88 3.04 5.34
CA ALA A 81 1.63 4.19 4.48
C ALA A 81 0.25 4.83 4.72
N PRO A 82 -0.10 5.19 5.98
CA PRO A 82 -1.44 5.65 6.38
C PRO A 82 -1.90 6.95 5.70
N ALA A 83 -0.99 7.74 5.15
CA ALA A 83 -1.31 8.99 4.46
C ALA A 83 -1.77 8.80 3.01
N LEU A 84 -1.58 7.61 2.43
CA LEU A 84 -1.94 7.38 1.04
C LEU A 84 -3.46 7.32 0.86
N PRO A 85 -4.02 7.82 -0.26
CA PRO A 85 -5.45 7.70 -0.56
C PRO A 85 -5.96 6.26 -0.51
N LEU A 86 -5.13 5.30 -0.92
CA LEU A 86 -5.49 3.88 -0.91
C LEU A 86 -5.54 3.23 0.48
N ALA A 87 -4.94 3.86 1.48
CA ALA A 87 -4.97 3.40 2.85
C ALA A 87 -6.18 3.94 3.62
N GLN A 88 -6.93 4.92 3.09
CA GLN A 88 -8.02 5.55 3.83
C GLN A 88 -9.21 4.60 4.06
N PRO A 89 -10.00 4.81 5.13
CA PRO A 89 -11.08 3.92 5.52
C PRO A 89 -12.07 3.60 4.39
N ARG A 90 -12.49 4.63 3.65
CA ARG A 90 -13.35 4.46 2.47
C ARG A 90 -12.72 3.54 1.44
N SER A 91 -11.45 3.77 1.09
CA SER A 91 -10.72 2.95 0.12
C SER A 91 -10.60 1.50 0.58
N VAL A 92 -10.25 1.27 1.84
CA VAL A 92 -10.11 -0.10 2.39
C VAL A 92 -11.44 -0.84 2.38
N ILE A 93 -12.48 -0.26 3.01
CA ILE A 93 -13.77 -0.93 3.19
C ILE A 93 -14.50 -1.04 1.85
N VAL A 94 -14.77 0.08 1.19
CA VAL A 94 -15.53 0.10 -0.07
C VAL A 94 -14.75 -0.61 -1.17
N GLY A 95 -13.43 -0.46 -1.20
CA GLY A 95 -12.59 -1.15 -2.18
C GLY A 95 -12.76 -2.67 -2.10
N HIS A 96 -12.58 -3.26 -0.90
CA HIS A 96 -12.76 -4.70 -0.72
C HIS A 96 -14.19 -5.16 -1.03
N LEU A 97 -15.22 -4.38 -0.68
CA LEU A 97 -16.61 -4.71 -1.01
C LEU A 97 -16.89 -4.67 -2.52
N LEU A 98 -16.35 -3.68 -3.24
CA LEU A 98 -16.42 -3.62 -4.70
C LEU A 98 -15.65 -4.79 -5.34
N GLY A 99 -14.47 -5.12 -4.81
CA GLY A 99 -13.72 -6.29 -5.25
C GLY A 99 -14.45 -7.60 -5.01
N ALA A 100 -15.16 -7.71 -3.88
CA ALA A 100 -16.00 -8.86 -3.60
C ALA A 100 -17.17 -8.97 -4.57
N ALA A 101 -17.89 -7.87 -4.79
CA ALA A 101 -19.00 -7.81 -5.74
C ALA A 101 -18.55 -8.16 -7.17
N ALA A 102 -17.45 -7.59 -7.64
CA ALA A 102 -16.89 -7.88 -8.95
C ALA A 102 -16.42 -9.34 -9.07
N GLY A 103 -15.73 -9.87 -8.05
CA GLY A 103 -15.28 -11.26 -8.01
C GLY A 103 -16.44 -12.24 -8.15
N TYR A 104 -17.49 -12.07 -7.35
CA TYR A 104 -18.67 -12.93 -7.41
C TYR A 104 -19.47 -12.76 -8.71
N ALA A 105 -19.60 -11.52 -9.21
CA ALA A 105 -20.28 -11.26 -10.48
C ALA A 105 -19.56 -11.95 -11.66
N VAL A 106 -18.23 -11.87 -11.71
CA VAL A 106 -17.43 -12.55 -12.75
C VAL A 106 -17.47 -14.07 -12.58
N ALA A 107 -17.35 -14.58 -11.35
CA ALA A 107 -17.43 -16.01 -11.09
C ALA A 107 -18.79 -16.61 -11.49
N ALA A 108 -19.87 -15.83 -11.38
CA ALA A 108 -21.21 -16.24 -11.80
C ALA A 108 -21.35 -16.39 -13.33
N VAL A 109 -20.58 -15.63 -14.14
CA VAL A 109 -20.69 -15.65 -15.61
C VAL A 109 -19.60 -16.44 -16.32
N ALA A 110 -18.39 -16.53 -15.74
CA ALA A 110 -17.20 -17.10 -16.38
C ALA A 110 -16.75 -18.44 -15.78
N ALA A 111 -17.56 -19.01 -14.88
CA ALA A 111 -17.26 -20.18 -14.05
C ALA A 111 -16.05 -19.99 -13.10
N HIS A 112 -16.06 -20.73 -11.99
CA HIS A 112 -15.02 -20.66 -10.96
C HIS A 112 -13.72 -21.35 -11.43
N GLY A 113 -12.58 -20.96 -10.83
CA GLY A 113 -11.29 -21.61 -11.03
C GLY A 113 -10.49 -21.20 -12.27
N SER A 114 -11.05 -20.38 -13.17
CA SER A 114 -10.34 -19.88 -14.35
C SER A 114 -9.41 -18.71 -14.03
N ALA A 115 -8.13 -18.84 -14.35
CA ALA A 115 -7.15 -17.76 -14.20
C ALA A 115 -7.48 -16.53 -15.08
N TRP A 116 -8.09 -16.76 -16.25
CA TRP A 116 -8.57 -15.69 -17.12
C TRP A 116 -9.75 -14.94 -16.50
N ALA A 117 -10.69 -15.66 -15.89
CA ALA A 117 -11.79 -15.05 -15.15
C ALA A 117 -11.27 -14.26 -13.93
N ALA A 118 -10.24 -14.76 -13.25
CA ALA A 118 -9.62 -14.05 -12.13
C ALA A 118 -8.95 -12.74 -12.58
N ALA A 119 -8.24 -12.76 -13.71
CA ALA A 119 -7.67 -11.56 -14.31
C ALA A 119 -8.75 -10.54 -14.71
N LEU A 120 -9.84 -11.01 -15.32
CA LEU A 120 -11.00 -10.18 -15.65
C LEU A 120 -11.62 -9.55 -14.39
N ALA A 121 -11.84 -10.34 -13.34
CA ALA A 121 -12.37 -9.85 -12.07
C ALA A 121 -11.47 -8.79 -11.41
N ALA A 122 -10.15 -8.99 -11.47
CA ALA A 122 -9.19 -7.99 -10.99
C ALA A 122 -9.27 -6.68 -11.79
N GLY A 123 -9.39 -6.77 -13.12
CA GLY A 123 -9.54 -5.61 -14.01
C GLY A 123 -10.85 -4.86 -13.78
N VAL A 124 -11.98 -5.58 -13.65
CA VAL A 124 -13.29 -4.99 -13.31
C VAL A 124 -13.22 -4.31 -11.95
N THR A 125 -12.59 -4.94 -10.96
CA THR A 125 -12.39 -4.34 -9.62
C THR A 125 -11.59 -3.04 -9.70
N LEU A 126 -10.51 -3.02 -10.48
CA LEU A 126 -9.70 -1.82 -10.68
C LEU A 126 -10.53 -0.69 -11.32
N ALA A 127 -11.34 -1.00 -12.32
CA ALA A 127 -12.23 -0.03 -12.96
C ALA A 127 -13.26 0.54 -11.98
N LEU A 128 -13.93 -0.34 -11.21
CA LEU A 128 -14.95 0.08 -10.22
C LEU A 128 -14.36 0.92 -9.09
N THR A 129 -13.22 0.51 -8.54
CA THR A 129 -12.55 1.25 -7.46
C THR A 129 -12.00 2.60 -7.94
N THR A 130 -11.58 2.70 -9.20
CA THR A 130 -11.21 3.97 -9.83
C THR A 130 -12.44 4.88 -9.98
N LEU A 131 -13.54 4.36 -10.52
CA LEU A 131 -14.77 5.12 -10.75
C LEU A 131 -15.39 5.61 -9.42
N ALA A 132 -15.39 4.76 -8.40
CA ALA A 132 -15.91 5.07 -7.07
C ALA A 132 -15.00 6.03 -6.26
N ARG A 133 -13.82 6.39 -6.80
CA ARG A 133 -12.76 7.15 -6.11
C ARG A 133 -12.34 6.48 -4.79
N THR A 134 -12.22 5.15 -4.83
CA THR A 134 -11.81 4.30 -3.69
C THR A 134 -10.67 3.38 -4.10
N PRO A 135 -9.54 3.93 -4.61
CA PRO A 135 -8.45 3.09 -5.11
C PRO A 135 -7.92 2.24 -3.97
N HIS A 136 -7.95 0.92 -4.10
CA HIS A 136 -7.41 0.02 -3.08
C HIS A 136 -6.92 -1.27 -3.74
N SER A 137 -5.65 -1.30 -4.13
CA SER A 137 -5.10 -2.43 -4.90
C SER A 137 -5.27 -3.81 -4.26
N PRO A 138 -5.30 -3.99 -2.92
CA PRO A 138 -5.62 -5.30 -2.34
C PRO A 138 -7.02 -5.81 -2.68
N ALA A 139 -7.97 -4.93 -3.01
CA ALA A 139 -9.31 -5.34 -3.44
C ALA A 139 -9.29 -6.16 -4.73
N CYS A 140 -8.37 -5.86 -5.66
CA CYS A 140 -8.22 -6.65 -6.88
C CYS A 140 -7.80 -8.09 -6.55
N ALA A 141 -6.93 -8.27 -5.54
CA ALA A 141 -6.56 -9.59 -5.06
C ALA A 141 -7.72 -10.30 -4.35
N THR A 142 -8.63 -9.58 -3.67
CA THR A 142 -9.88 -10.15 -3.14
C THR A 142 -10.74 -10.73 -4.25
N ALA A 143 -10.91 -10.02 -5.37
CA ALA A 143 -11.67 -10.52 -6.51
C ALA A 143 -11.06 -11.79 -7.11
N VAL A 144 -9.73 -11.82 -7.24
CA VAL A 144 -8.97 -13.00 -7.68
C VAL A 144 -9.19 -14.20 -6.75
N VAL A 145 -9.07 -13.99 -5.43
CA VAL A 145 -9.32 -15.04 -4.43
C VAL A 145 -10.73 -15.61 -4.57
N ILE A 146 -11.74 -14.76 -4.77
CA ILE A 146 -13.12 -15.21 -4.93
C ILE A 146 -13.27 -16.11 -6.15
N VAL A 147 -12.75 -15.70 -7.31
CA VAL A 147 -12.86 -16.49 -8.54
C VAL A 147 -12.13 -17.83 -8.42
N LEU A 148 -10.92 -17.83 -7.83
CA LEU A 148 -10.08 -19.02 -7.78
C LEU A 148 -10.45 -20.00 -6.66
N GLN A 149 -10.97 -19.51 -5.54
CA GLN A 149 -11.22 -20.32 -4.33
C GLN A 149 -12.71 -20.55 -4.06
N ALA A 150 -13.60 -19.91 -4.83
CA ALA A 150 -15.06 -20.05 -4.72
C ALA A 150 -15.62 -19.99 -3.27
N PRO A 151 -15.19 -19.04 -2.42
CA PRO A 151 -15.67 -18.99 -1.05
C PRO A 151 -17.16 -18.62 -1.00
N ALA A 152 -17.92 -19.24 -0.09
CA ALA A 152 -19.35 -18.99 0.03
C ALA A 152 -19.66 -17.51 0.36
N PRO A 153 -20.45 -16.78 -0.46
CA PRO A 153 -20.68 -15.34 -0.28
C PRO A 153 -21.23 -14.96 1.10
N GLY A 154 -22.19 -15.73 1.61
CA GLY A 154 -22.84 -15.48 2.90
C GLY A 154 -21.92 -15.58 4.11
N ARG A 155 -20.76 -16.24 3.97
CA ARG A 155 -19.74 -16.37 5.00
C ARG A 155 -18.57 -15.41 4.73
N PHE A 156 -18.11 -15.37 3.49
CA PHE A 156 -16.93 -14.58 3.12
C PHE A 156 -17.14 -13.06 3.21
N VAL A 157 -18.27 -12.54 2.73
CA VAL A 157 -18.51 -11.08 2.69
C VAL A 157 -18.61 -10.47 4.09
N PRO A 158 -19.35 -11.07 5.05
CA PRO A 158 -19.35 -10.58 6.44
C PRO A 158 -17.97 -10.60 7.10
N LEU A 159 -17.19 -11.68 6.89
CA LEU A 159 -15.84 -11.80 7.46
C LEU A 159 -14.88 -10.76 6.86
N LEU A 160 -14.92 -10.57 5.55
CA LEU A 160 -14.16 -9.54 4.85
C LEU A 160 -14.52 -8.15 5.37
N SER A 161 -15.81 -7.87 5.53
CA SER A 161 -16.30 -6.59 6.06
C SER A 161 -15.80 -6.35 7.49
N GLY A 162 -15.96 -7.33 8.38
CA GLY A 162 -15.48 -7.25 9.76
C GLY A 162 -13.96 -7.07 9.84
N ALA A 163 -13.21 -7.80 9.01
CA ALA A 163 -11.76 -7.69 8.98
C ALA A 163 -11.29 -6.31 8.49
N THR A 164 -11.90 -5.75 7.43
CA THR A 164 -11.55 -4.41 6.94
C THR A 164 -11.83 -3.33 7.97
N VAL A 165 -12.96 -3.41 8.67
CA VAL A 165 -13.29 -2.52 9.79
C VAL A 165 -12.25 -2.65 10.91
N LEU A 166 -11.87 -3.87 11.29
CA LEU A 166 -10.82 -4.09 12.29
C LEU A 166 -9.48 -3.46 11.87
N LEU A 167 -9.07 -3.61 10.61
CA LEU A 167 -7.85 -2.98 10.10
C LEU A 167 -7.90 -1.45 10.20
N VAL A 168 -9.04 -0.84 9.85
CA VAL A 168 -9.25 0.60 10.00
C VAL A 168 -9.17 1.02 11.48
N LEU A 169 -9.81 0.28 12.38
CA LEU A 169 -9.82 0.59 13.82
C LEU A 169 -8.43 0.45 14.45
N THR A 170 -7.68 -0.60 14.10
CA THR A 170 -6.32 -0.80 14.60
C THR A 170 -5.37 0.30 14.12
N ALA A 171 -5.49 0.72 12.86
CA ALA A 171 -4.71 1.84 12.35
C ALA A 171 -5.09 3.18 12.98
N PHE A 172 -6.39 3.41 13.19
CA PHE A 172 -6.87 4.57 13.93
C PHE A 172 -6.26 4.60 15.33
N ALA A 173 -6.37 3.50 16.09
CA ALA A 173 -5.79 3.39 17.43
C ALA A 173 -4.27 3.61 17.43
N ALA A 174 -3.53 2.98 16.51
CA ALA A 174 -2.09 3.14 16.36
C ALA A 174 -1.69 4.61 16.09
N SER A 175 -2.49 5.35 15.32
CA SER A 175 -2.24 6.77 15.06
C SER A 175 -2.47 7.66 16.29
N ARG A 176 -3.34 7.27 17.23
CA ARG A 176 -3.59 8.03 18.47
C ARG A 176 -2.50 7.84 19.51
N ILE A 177 -1.84 6.69 19.51
CA ILE A 177 -0.71 6.39 20.41
C ILE A 177 0.53 7.25 20.04
N ARG A 178 0.66 7.65 18.78
CA ARG A 178 1.81 8.42 18.27
C ARG A 178 1.48 9.89 18.08
N ARG A 179 1.98 10.76 18.96
CA ARG A 179 1.87 12.22 18.77
C ARG A 179 2.59 12.74 17.52
N ALA A 180 3.68 12.08 17.11
CA ALA A 180 4.53 12.50 15.99
C ALA A 180 4.23 11.82 14.65
N ALA A 181 3.27 10.88 14.59
CA ALA A 181 2.92 10.21 13.34
C ALA A 181 1.80 10.95 12.59
N PRO A 182 1.69 10.75 11.26
CA PRO A 182 0.52 11.21 10.51
C PRO A 182 -0.76 10.71 11.15
N ARG A 183 -1.74 11.61 11.33
CA ARG A 183 -3.04 11.25 11.89
C ARG A 183 -3.79 10.39 10.87
N TYR A 184 -4.31 9.26 11.33
CA TYR A 184 -5.17 8.40 10.54
C TYR A 184 -6.60 8.39 11.12
N PRO A 185 -7.63 8.48 10.28
CA PRO A 185 -7.55 8.73 8.83
C PRO A 185 -7.25 10.20 8.49
N ALA A 186 -6.75 10.44 7.28
CA ALA A 186 -6.62 11.77 6.70
C ALA A 186 -7.98 12.31 6.22
N TYR A 187 -8.83 11.43 5.69
CA TYR A 187 -10.23 11.71 5.35
C TYR A 187 -11.07 10.43 5.45
N TRP A 188 -12.38 10.61 5.63
CA TRP A 188 -13.32 9.48 5.73
C TRP A 188 -14.06 9.20 4.43
N TRP A 189 -14.41 10.21 3.62
CA TRP A 189 -15.28 10.06 2.46
C TRP A 189 -14.87 10.90 1.25
#